data_AF-W3XB84-F1
#
_entry.id   AF-W3XB84-F1
#
_cell.length_a   1.000
_cell.length_b   1.000
_cell.length_c   1.000
_cell.angle_alpha   90.00
_cell.angle_beta   90.00
_cell.angle_gamma   90.00
#
_symmetry.space_group_name_H-M   'P 1'
#
loop_
_entity.id
_entity.type
_entity.pdbx_description
1 polymer ?
#
loop_
_entity_poly.entity_id
_entity_poly.type
_entity_poly.pdbx_seq_one_letter_code
_entity_poly.pdbx_strand_id
1 'polypeptide(L)' 'MYGGRDIGLGLMMVVVWARGDRRTLGLTMLASLPIAIVDGFVSRDQIGGGEWGHWVFVGVGAGLAAGLLEWF' A
#
# COMPACT_ATOMS: atom_id res chain seq x y z
N MET A 1 5.05 -0.20 -15.03
CA MET A 1 5.53 -1.58 -14.83
C MET A 1 5.72 -1.77 -13.34
N TYR A 2 5.21 -2.85 -12.75
CA TYR A 2 5.40 -3.13 -11.32
C TYR A 2 6.82 -3.63 -11.08
N GLY A 3 7.53 -3.01 -10.12
CA GLY A 3 8.91 -3.33 -9.80
C GLY A 3 9.02 -4.52 -8.84
N GLY A 4 10.24 -5.03 -8.64
CA GLY A 4 10.50 -6.10 -7.66
C GLY A 4 10.04 -5.74 -6.24
N ARG A 5 10.02 -4.45 -5.89
CA ARG A 5 9.47 -3.93 -4.63
C ARG A 5 7.98 -4.20 -4.48
N ASP A 6 7.19 -3.98 -5.53
CA ASP A 6 5.73 -4.15 -5.48
C ASP A 6 5.37 -5.62 -5.30
N ILE A 7 6.13 -6.52 -5.94
CA ILE A 7 6.03 -7.97 -5.73
C ILE A 7 6.36 -8.32 -4.29
N GLY A 8 7.45 -7.77 -3.74
CA GLY A 8 7.83 -7.98 -2.33
C GLY A 8 6.74 -7.53 -1.34
N LEU A 9 6.15 -6.35 -1.56
CA LEU A 9 5.04 -5.84 -0.76
C LEU A 9 3.81 -6.74 -0.86
N GLY A 10 3.43 -7.14 -2.07
CA GLY A 10 2.32 -8.07 -2.30
C GLY A 10 2.53 -9.41 -1.58
N LEU A 11 3.73 -9.98 -1.66
CA LEU A 11 4.08 -11.23 -0.96
C LEU A 11 4.02 -11.06 0.57
N MET A 12 4.50 -9.95 1.11
CA MET A 12 4.36 -9.66 2.54
C MET A 12 2.90 -9.61 2.96
N MET A 13 2.03 -8.94 2.19
CA MET A 13 0.59 -8.90 2.47
C MET A 13 -0.03 -10.30 2.44
N VAL A 14 0.33 -11.14 1.45
CA VAL A 14 -0.15 -12.53 1.36
C VAL A 14 0.30 -13.37 2.56
N VAL A 15 1.56 -13.23 2.98
CA VAL A 15 2.09 -13.96 4.15
C VAL A 15 1.35 -13.56 5.42
N VAL A 16 1.15 -12.25 5.64
CA VAL A 16 0.43 -11.76 6.82
C VAL A 16 -1.04 -12.18 6.79
N TRP A 17 -1.68 -12.14 5.62
CA TRP A 17 -3.04 -12.64 5.45
C TRP A 17 -3.17 -14.13 5.78
N ALA A 18 -2.19 -14.95 5.38
CA ALA A 18 -2.21 -16.39 5.56
C ALA A 18 -1.82 -16.86 6.98
N ARG A 19 -1.02 -16.07 7.71
CA ARG A 19 -0.38 -16.50 8.96
C ARG A 19 -0.64 -15.59 10.15
N GLY A 20 -0.98 -14.33 9.91
CA GLY A 20 -1.28 -13.34 10.94
C GLY A 20 -2.77 -13.25 11.24
N ASP A 21 -3.11 -12.23 12.01
CA ASP A 21 -4.49 -11.85 12.27
C ASP A 21 -4.91 -10.64 11.44
N ARG A 22 -6.22 -10.36 11.47
CA ARG A 22 -6.85 -9.26 10.74
C ARG A 22 -6.25 -7.89 11.07
N ARG A 23 -5.94 -7.62 12.34
CA ARG A 23 -5.37 -6.33 12.77
C ARG A 23 -3.93 -6.21 12.32
N THR A 24 -3.15 -7.29 12.40
CA THR A 24 -1.78 -7.32 11.86
C THR A 24 -1.76 -7.04 10.36
N LEU A 25 -2.71 -7.61 9.58
CA LEU A 25 -2.86 -7.27 8.16
C LEU A 25 -3.21 -5.80 7.96
N GLY A 26 -4.16 -5.26 8.74
CA GLY A 26 -4.53 -3.85 8.67
C GLY A 26 -3.37 -2.89 8.97
N LEU A 27 -2.60 -3.17 10.02
CA LEU A 27 -1.40 -2.38 10.38
C LEU A 27 -0.32 -2.49 9.31
N THR A 28 -0.08 -3.68 8.77
CA THR A 28 0.89 -3.90 7.68
C THR A 28 0.49 -3.08 6.45
N MET A 29 -0.82 -3.07 6.13
CA MET A 29 -1.35 -2.27 5.03
C MET A 29 -1.12 -0.77 5.26
N LEU A 30 -1.43 -0.24 6.45
CA LEU A 30 -1.12 1.17 6.78
C LEU A 30 0.37 1.50 6.65
N ALA A 31 1.23 0.61 7.14
CA ALA A 31 2.68 0.79 7.08
C ALA A 31 3.20 0.84 5.64
N SER A 32 2.47 0.26 4.68
CA SER A 32 2.81 0.31 3.24
C SER A 32 2.31 1.55 2.51
N LEU A 33 1.45 2.39 3.12
CA LEU A 33 0.93 3.59 2.45
C LEU A 33 1.97 4.68 2.17
N PRO A 34 2.92 4.99 3.07
CA PRO A 34 3.96 5.99 2.82
C PRO A 34 4.77 5.71 1.55
N ILE A 35 4.95 4.43 1.24
CA ILE A 35 5.60 3.94 0.02
C ILE A 35 4.87 4.47 -1.22
N ALA A 36 3.55 4.27 -1.32
CA ALA A 36 2.77 4.73 -2.47
C ALA A 36 2.69 6.27 -2.56
N ILE A 37 2.70 6.95 -1.41
CA ILE A 37 2.76 8.43 -1.36
C ILE A 37 4.07 8.93 -1.97
N VAL A 38 5.20 8.40 -1.49
CA VAL A 38 6.54 8.78 -1.97
C VAL A 38 6.71 8.44 -3.44
N ASP A 39 6.26 7.26 -3.88
CA ASP A 39 6.36 6.87 -5.29
C ASP A 39 5.60 7.83 -6.21
N GLY A 40 4.43 8.33 -5.78
CA GLY A 40 3.70 9.33 -6.56
C GLY A 40 4.45 10.66 -6.66
N PHE A 41 5.11 11.11 -5.58
CA PHE A 41 5.98 12.29 -5.64
C PHE A 41 7.19 12.07 -6.55
N VAL A 42 7.86 10.93 -6.44
CA VAL A 42 9.00 10.56 -7.31
C VAL A 42 8.58 10.49 -8.78
N SER A 43 7.42 9.88 -9.06
CA SER A 43 6.86 9.76 -10.41
C SER A 43 6.59 11.14 -11.02
N ARG A 44 5.95 12.03 -10.25
CA ARG A 44 5.71 13.42 -10.66
C ARG A 44 7.01 14.19 -10.93
N ASP A 45 8.02 14.04 -10.07
CA ASP A 45 9.29 14.76 -10.17
C ASP A 45 10.17 14.26 -11.32
N GLN A 46 10.28 12.94 -11.49
CA GLN A 46 11.22 12.34 -12.45
C GLN A 46 10.62 12.15 -13.85
N ILE A 47 9.32 11.90 -13.95
CA ILE A 47 8.63 11.53 -15.20
C ILE A 47 7.68 12.64 -15.66
N GLY A 48 7.43 13.64 -14.81
CA GLY A 48 6.52 14.76 -15.11
C GLY A 48 5.03 14.40 -14.99
N GLY A 49 4.69 13.26 -14.37
CA GLY A 49 3.33 12.80 -14.17
C GLY A 49 3.25 11.33 -13.75
N GLY A 50 2.05 10.77 -13.68
CA GLY A 50 1.82 9.35 -13.32
C GLY A 50 1.57 9.11 -11.82
N GLU A 51 1.58 10.17 -11.01
CA GLU A 51 1.38 10.14 -9.56
C GLU A 51 0.06 9.50 -9.14
N TRP A 52 -1.00 9.70 -9.93
CA TRP A 52 -2.32 9.11 -9.66
C TRP A 52 -2.31 7.59 -9.75
N GLY A 53 -1.40 7.02 -10.55
CA GLY A 53 -1.15 5.59 -10.59
C GLY A 53 -0.61 5.04 -9.28
N HIS A 54 -0.07 5.89 -8.39
CA HIS A 54 0.43 5.50 -7.07
C HIS A 54 -0.53 5.95 -5.95
N TRP A 55 -1.01 7.19 -6.01
CA TRP A 55 -1.84 7.77 -4.94
C TRP A 55 -3.23 7.14 -4.83
N VAL A 56 -3.76 6.51 -5.88
CA VAL A 56 -5.02 5.76 -5.77
C VAL A 56 -4.92 4.63 -4.74
N PHE A 57 -3.75 3.99 -4.62
CA PHE A 57 -3.50 2.93 -3.66
C PHE A 57 -3.49 3.43 -2.22
N VAL A 58 -3.22 4.73 -2.00
CA VAL A 58 -3.28 5.34 -0.66
C VAL A 58 -4.71 5.35 -0.16
N GLY A 59 -5.66 5.79 -0.99
CA GLY A 59 -7.08 5.80 -0.62
C GLY A 59 -7.65 4.40 -0.42
N VAL A 60 -7.41 3.50 -1.39
CA VAL A 60 -7.87 2.11 -1.31
C VAL A 60 -7.25 1.39 -0.10
N GLY A 61 -5.94 1.51 0.07
CA GLY A 61 -5.22 0.87 1.18
C GLY A 61 -5.63 1.41 2.54
N ALA A 62 -5.84 2.73 2.68
CA ALA A 62 -6.35 3.32 3.92
C ALA A 62 -7.75 2.82 4.27
N GLY A 63 -8.67 2.78 3.29
CA GLY A 63 -10.04 2.29 3.52
C GLY A 63 -10.08 0.82 3.93
N LEU A 64 -9.33 -0.02 3.23
CA LEU A 64 -9.24 -1.45 3.57
C LEU A 64 -8.58 -1.67 4.94
N ALA A 65 -7.51 -0.92 5.25
CA ALA A 65 -6.86 -1.00 6.54
C ALA A 65 -7.79 -0.56 7.69
N ALA A 66 -8.53 0.53 7.52
CA ALA A 66 -9.51 1.00 8.48
C ALA A 66 -10.60 -0.04 8.75
N GLY A 67 -11.10 -0.71 7.70
CA GLY A 67 -12.04 -1.84 7.86
C GLY A 67 -11.41 -3.04 8.56
N LEU A 68 -10.14 -3.37 8.27
CA LEU A 68 -9.41 -4.44 8.95
C LEU A 68 -9.17 -4.14 10.44
N LEU A 69 -9.03 -2.87 10.79
CA LEU A 69 -8.80 -2.38 12.15
C LEU A 69 -10.08 -2.02 12.92
N GLU A 70 -11.26 -2.26 12.33
CA GLU A 70 -12.56 -2.03 12.98
C GLU A 70 -12.76 -0.56 13.39
N TRP A 71 -12.28 0.38 12.57
CA TRP A 71 -12.46 1.82 12.82
C TRP A 71 -13.89 2.30 12.54
N PHE A 72 -14.70 1.48 11.85
CA PHE A 72 -16.10 1.69 11.54
C PHE A 72 -16.83 0.35 11.37
#